data_AF-A0A2J7RMY5-F1
#
_entry.id   AF-A0A2J7RMY5-F1
#
_cell.length_a   1.000
_cell.length_b   1.000
_cell.length_c   1.000
_cell.angle_alpha   90.00
_cell.angle_beta   90.00
_cell.angle_gamma   90.00
#
_symmetry.space_group_name_H-M   'P 1'
#
loop_
_entity.id
_entity.type
_entity.pdbx_description
1 polymer ?
#
loop_
_entity_poly.entity_id
_entity_poly.type
_entity_poly.pdbx_seq_one_letter_code
_entity_poly.pdbx_strand_id
1 'polypeptide(L)'
;MTGKSVAAYSTQAAEGNTTNAENAIYSPMEVATAVAFMVGIYQLLMYVFRMGIVCTLLSDTLVNGFTTGAAIHVLTSQVKDLLGLKITRYEGPFNIGFAYIEIFNKIEEVNTAALVVSSITIIVLAINNEILKPLVRKRSVIPIPIELMAVIIGTLVSTYINLQDEYGLQPVGDIPTG
;
A
#
# COMPACT_ATOMS: atom_id res chain seq x y z
N MET A 1 0.75 -0.59 -7.23
CA MET A 1 1.29 0.05 -8.45
C MET A 1 0.21 0.80 -9.24
N THR A 2 -1.02 0.31 -9.32
CA THR A 2 -2.16 0.97 -10.00
C THR A 2 -2.58 2.32 -9.38
N GLY A 3 -2.59 2.43 -8.05
CA GLY A 3 -2.92 3.69 -7.36
C GLY A 3 -1.96 4.86 -7.65
N LYS A 4 -0.74 4.58 -8.15
CA LYS A 4 0.21 5.62 -8.58
C LYS A 4 -0.18 6.19 -9.95
N SER A 5 -0.46 5.32 -10.92
CA SER A 5 -0.93 5.72 -12.25
C SER A 5 -2.27 6.43 -12.18
N VAL A 6 -3.17 5.93 -11.33
CA VAL A 6 -4.48 6.55 -11.08
C VAL A 6 -4.34 8.00 -10.56
N ALA A 7 -3.47 8.22 -9.56
CA ALA A 7 -3.20 9.56 -9.03
C ALA A 7 -2.47 10.46 -10.03
N ALA A 8 -1.59 9.89 -10.86
CA ALA A 8 -0.89 10.63 -11.90
C ALA A 8 -1.86 11.10 -13.00
N TYR A 9 -2.74 10.23 -13.51
CA TYR A 9 -3.70 10.60 -14.56
C TYR A 9 -4.86 11.47 -14.07
N SER A 10 -5.22 11.43 -12.77
CA SER A 10 -6.12 12.44 -12.19
C SER A 10 -5.47 13.83 -12.11
N THR A 11 -4.13 13.91 -12.13
CA THR A 11 -3.36 15.15 -11.88
C THR A 11 -2.66 15.71 -13.14
N GLN A 12 -2.24 14.87 -14.09
CA GLN A 12 -1.39 15.25 -15.25
C GLN A 12 -2.13 15.94 -16.40
N ALA A 13 -3.47 16.09 -16.35
CA ALA A 13 -4.16 16.93 -17.34
C ALA A 13 -3.99 18.44 -17.10
N ALA A 14 -3.14 18.84 -16.13
CA ALA A 14 -3.03 20.20 -15.60
C ALA A 14 -1.83 21.03 -16.10
N GLU A 15 -1.16 20.67 -17.20
CA GLU A 15 -0.14 21.54 -17.84
C GLU A 15 -0.71 22.30 -19.05
N GLY A 16 -1.83 23.00 -18.83
CA GLY A 16 -2.42 23.91 -19.81
C GLY A 16 -3.18 25.03 -19.11
N ASN A 17 -2.46 26.12 -18.79
CA ASN A 17 -2.90 27.47 -18.40
C ASN A 17 -4.18 27.69 -17.56
N THR A 18 -4.04 28.63 -16.61
CA THR A 18 -5.05 29.43 -15.89
C THR A 18 -5.81 28.82 -14.70
N THR A 19 -5.47 29.35 -13.51
CA THR A 19 -6.38 29.76 -12.41
C THR A 19 -7.70 29.00 -12.29
N ASN A 20 -7.72 27.94 -11.48
CA ASN A 20 -8.79 27.58 -10.53
C ASN A 20 -8.31 26.34 -9.73
N ALA A 21 -8.36 26.44 -8.40
CA ALA A 21 -7.79 25.45 -7.47
C ALA A 21 -8.67 24.21 -7.24
N GLU A 22 -9.60 23.91 -8.14
CA GLU A 22 -10.44 22.71 -8.14
C GLU A 22 -10.66 22.37 -9.60
N ASN A 23 -10.20 21.20 -10.07
CA ASN A 23 -10.73 20.42 -11.21
C ASN A 23 -9.68 19.37 -11.63
N ALA A 24 -9.47 18.35 -10.79
CA ALA A 24 -9.06 17.06 -11.36
C ALA A 24 -10.20 16.62 -12.30
N ILE A 25 -9.93 16.55 -13.61
CA ILE A 25 -10.97 16.24 -14.62
C ILE A 25 -11.58 14.85 -14.38
N TYR A 26 -10.83 13.95 -13.74
CA TYR A 26 -11.27 12.62 -13.35
C TYR A 26 -10.87 12.29 -11.91
N SER A 27 -11.80 11.74 -11.14
CA SER A 27 -11.55 11.22 -9.80
C SER A 27 -10.63 10.00 -9.85
N PRO A 28 -9.76 9.79 -8.84
CA PRO A 28 -8.98 8.57 -8.71
C PRO A 28 -9.83 7.29 -8.81
N MET A 29 -11.08 7.32 -8.32
CA MET A 29 -11.96 6.16 -8.40
C MET A 29 -12.38 5.86 -9.86
N GLU A 30 -12.61 6.90 -10.66
CA GLU A 30 -12.99 6.75 -12.07
C GLU A 30 -11.84 6.17 -12.89
N VAL A 31 -10.63 6.71 -12.71
CA VAL A 31 -9.44 6.20 -13.40
C VAL A 31 -9.14 4.76 -12.97
N ALA A 32 -9.26 4.43 -11.68
CA ALA A 32 -9.08 3.07 -11.19
C ALA A 32 -10.09 2.09 -11.80
N THR A 33 -11.36 2.49 -11.89
CA THR A 33 -12.43 1.69 -12.49
C THR A 33 -12.19 1.46 -13.98
N ALA A 34 -11.82 2.52 -14.72
CA ALA A 34 -11.52 2.41 -16.15
C ALA A 34 -10.33 1.49 -16.43
N VAL A 35 -9.24 1.63 -15.65
CA VAL A 35 -8.06 0.76 -15.78
C VAL A 35 -8.41 -0.68 -15.43
N ALA A 36 -9.14 -0.93 -14.35
CA ALA A 36 -9.56 -2.29 -13.95
C ALA A 36 -10.44 -2.94 -15.02
N PHE A 37 -11.39 -2.20 -15.58
CA PHE A 37 -12.26 -2.66 -16.66
C PHE A 37 -11.46 -3.01 -17.92
N MET A 38 -10.54 -2.13 -18.32
CA MET A 38 -9.65 -2.35 -19.46
C MET A 38 -8.76 -3.59 -19.27
N VAL A 39 -8.21 -3.79 -18.06
CA VAL A 39 -7.44 -5.00 -17.73
C VAL A 39 -8.32 -6.26 -17.86
N GLY A 40 -9.58 -6.20 -17.43
CA GLY A 40 -10.54 -7.30 -17.61
C GLY A 40 -10.81 -7.65 -19.09
N ILE A 41 -10.95 -6.64 -19.95
CA ILE A 41 -11.08 -6.84 -21.41
C ILE A 41 -9.82 -7.53 -21.96
N TYR A 42 -8.62 -7.06 -21.60
CA TYR A 42 -7.38 -7.69 -22.05
C TYR A 42 -7.27 -9.15 -21.58
N GLN A 43 -7.68 -9.46 -20.35
CA GLN A 43 -7.71 -10.83 -19.84
C GLN A 43 -8.66 -11.72 -20.65
N LEU A 44 -9.85 -11.23 -21.00
CA LEU A 44 -10.82 -11.95 -21.83
C LEU A 44 -10.26 -12.21 -23.24
N LEU A 45 -9.65 -11.20 -23.86
CA LEU A 45 -9.02 -11.34 -25.17
C LEU A 45 -7.88 -12.37 -25.12
N MET A 46 -6.99 -12.28 -24.13
CA MET A 46 -5.90 -13.26 -23.95
C MET A 46 -6.42 -14.69 -23.75
N TYR A 47 -7.55 -14.85 -23.04
CA TYR A 47 -8.21 -16.14 -22.89
C TYR A 47 -8.75 -16.69 -24.22
N VAL A 48 -9.48 -15.87 -24.99
CA VAL A 48 -10.05 -16.26 -26.30
C VAL A 48 -8.95 -16.65 -27.29
N PHE A 49 -7.85 -15.89 -27.33
CA PHE A 49 -6.69 -16.19 -28.16
C PHE A 49 -5.78 -17.29 -27.59
N ARG A 50 -6.15 -17.90 -26.44
CA ARG A 50 -5.38 -18.95 -25.75
C ARG A 50 -3.92 -18.56 -25.50
N MET A 51 -3.67 -17.27 -25.22
CA MET A 51 -2.32 -16.76 -24.95
C MET A 51 -1.73 -17.21 -23.60
N GLY A 52 -2.43 -18.05 -22.84
CA GLY A 52 -1.91 -18.63 -21.60
C GLY A 52 -0.58 -19.40 -21.77
N ILE A 53 -0.30 -19.90 -22.98
CA ILE A 53 1.00 -20.52 -23.31
C ILE A 53 2.15 -19.52 -23.15
N VAL A 54 1.95 -18.24 -23.47
CA VAL A 54 2.99 -17.21 -23.32
C VAL A 54 3.38 -17.03 -21.86
N CYS A 55 2.43 -17.12 -20.93
CA CYS A 55 2.72 -17.06 -19.49
C CYS A 55 3.58 -18.24 -19.03
N THR A 56 3.44 -19.42 -19.66
CA THR A 56 4.29 -20.59 -19.35
C THR A 56 5.72 -20.48 -19.89
N LEU A 57 5.98 -19.52 -20.79
CA LEU A 57 7.33 -19.24 -21.31
C LEU A 57 8.14 -18.31 -20.40
N LEU A 58 7.50 -17.66 -19.43
CA LEU A 58 8.22 -16.88 -18.43
C LEU A 58 8.92 -17.84 -17.47
N SER A 59 10.23 -17.67 -17.32
CA SER A 59 10.99 -18.49 -16.39
C SER A 59 10.61 -18.18 -14.94
N ASP A 60 10.66 -19.21 -14.08
CA ASP A 60 10.44 -19.04 -12.63
C ASP A 60 11.37 -17.96 -12.05
N THR A 61 12.60 -17.85 -12.55
CA THR A 61 13.56 -16.81 -12.15
C THR A 61 13.07 -15.41 -12.46
N LEU A 62 12.42 -15.18 -13.61
CA LEU A 62 11.87 -13.88 -13.98
C LEU A 62 10.69 -13.51 -13.08
N VAL A 63 9.78 -14.46 -12.84
CA VAL A 63 8.61 -14.24 -11.98
C VAL A 63 9.04 -13.97 -10.52
N ASN A 64 9.99 -14.75 -10.00
CA ASN A 64 10.55 -14.56 -8.66
C ASN A 64 11.29 -13.22 -8.54
N GLY A 65 12.09 -12.85 -9.55
CA GLY A 65 12.79 -11.57 -9.59
C GLY A 65 11.83 -10.38 -9.62
N PHE A 66 10.80 -10.43 -10.46
CA PHE A 66 9.76 -9.40 -10.53
C PHE A 66 8.99 -9.28 -9.21
N THR A 67 8.59 -10.41 -8.62
CA THR A 67 7.85 -10.44 -7.34
C THR A 67 8.70 -9.87 -6.20
N THR A 68 9.99 -10.21 -6.15
CA THR A 68 10.92 -9.68 -5.15
C THR A 68 11.12 -8.17 -5.32
N GLY A 69 11.27 -7.69 -6.56
CA GLY A 69 11.36 -6.25 -6.86
C GLY A 69 10.10 -5.49 -6.48
N ALA A 70 8.92 -6.05 -6.77
CA ALA A 70 7.63 -5.49 -6.35
C ALA A 70 7.51 -5.45 -4.82
N ALA A 71 7.97 -6.50 -4.12
CA ALA A 71 7.97 -6.55 -2.65
C ALA A 71 8.85 -5.46 -2.04
N ILE A 72 10.06 -5.23 -2.56
CA ILE A 72 10.94 -4.13 -2.12
C ILE A 72 10.24 -2.78 -2.33
N HIS A 73 9.64 -2.57 -3.49
CA HIS A 73 8.94 -1.32 -3.80
C HIS A 73 7.71 -1.08 -2.89
N VAL A 74 6.96 -2.14 -2.53
CA VAL A 74 5.89 -2.07 -1.52
C VAL A 74 6.48 -1.72 -0.16
N LEU A 75 7.53 -2.42 0.29
CA LEU A 75 8.21 -2.15 1.55
C LEU A 75 8.66 -0.68 1.64
N THR A 76 9.33 -0.15 0.62
CA THR A 76 9.73 1.27 0.58
C THR A 76 8.52 2.20 0.73
N SER A 77 7.37 1.86 0.14
CA SER A 77 6.14 2.65 0.27
C SER A 77 5.55 2.60 1.68
N GLN A 78 5.79 1.53 2.44
CA GLN A 78 5.32 1.40 3.82
C GLN A 78 6.26 2.05 4.85
N VAL A 79 7.58 2.08 4.60
CA VAL A 79 8.57 2.62 5.56
C VAL A 79 8.23 4.04 6.00
N LYS A 80 7.80 4.90 5.07
CA LYS A 80 7.36 6.27 5.38
C LYS A 80 6.19 6.32 6.37
N ASP A 81 5.25 5.38 6.26
CA ASP A 81 4.05 5.31 7.10
C ASP A 81 4.40 4.71 8.47
N LEU A 82 5.33 3.74 8.52
CA LEU A 82 5.85 3.17 9.78
C LEU A 82 6.57 4.22 10.65
N LEU A 83 7.28 5.15 9.99
CA LEU A 83 7.97 6.27 10.64
C LEU A 83 7.05 7.48 10.89
N GLY A 84 5.82 7.47 10.37
CA GLY A 84 4.88 8.59 10.46
C GLY A 84 5.32 9.85 9.72
N LEU A 85 6.17 9.71 8.69
CA LEU A 85 6.73 10.84 7.95
C LEU A 85 5.82 11.26 6.79
N LYS A 86 5.59 12.57 6.67
CA LYS A 86 4.92 13.17 5.50
C LYS A 86 5.95 13.45 4.41
N ILE A 87 6.16 12.47 3.55
CA ILE A 87 7.13 12.49 2.45
C ILE A 87 6.42 12.83 1.15
N THR A 88 6.95 13.81 0.41
CA THR A 88 6.40 14.20 -0.89
C THR A 88 6.65 13.09 -1.90
N ARG A 89 5.65 12.81 -2.74
CA ARG A 89 5.72 11.66 -3.65
C ARG A 89 6.62 11.99 -4.84
N TYR A 90 7.76 11.30 -4.98
CA TYR A 90 8.60 11.41 -6.19
C TYR A 90 8.04 10.60 -7.36
N GLU A 91 8.09 11.16 -8.56
CA GLU A 91 7.74 10.54 -9.84
C GLU A 91 8.98 10.47 -10.74
N GLY A 92 9.33 9.27 -11.26
CA GLY A 92 10.49 9.09 -12.14
C GLY A 92 11.27 7.77 -11.97
N PRO A 93 12.27 7.51 -12.84
CA PRO A 93 13.26 6.45 -12.63
C PRO A 93 14.08 6.75 -11.36
N PHE A 94 14.57 5.71 -10.67
CA PHE A 94 15.32 5.81 -9.40
C PHE A 94 14.54 6.36 -8.18
N ASN A 95 13.21 6.45 -8.25
CA ASN A 95 12.36 6.90 -7.15
C ASN A 95 12.61 6.23 -5.80
N ILE A 96 13.00 4.96 -5.77
CA ILE A 96 13.32 4.25 -4.53
C ILE A 96 14.52 4.90 -3.83
N GLY A 97 15.58 5.24 -4.57
CA GLY A 97 16.78 5.88 -4.02
C GLY A 97 16.48 7.27 -3.47
N PHE A 98 15.74 8.09 -4.22
CA PHE A 98 15.32 9.42 -3.76
C PHE A 98 14.43 9.35 -2.52
N ALA A 99 13.51 8.37 -2.46
CA ALA A 99 12.67 8.15 -1.29
C ALA A 99 13.51 7.86 -0.03
N TYR A 100 14.54 7.00 -0.13
CA TYR A 100 15.41 6.73 1.01
C TYR A 100 16.24 7.95 1.42
N ILE A 101 16.79 8.72 0.47
CA ILE A 101 17.51 9.95 0.78
C ILE A 101 16.61 10.93 1.54
N GLU A 102 15.36 11.11 1.13
CA GLU A 102 14.42 11.98 1.84
C GLU A 102 14.05 11.43 3.22
N ILE A 103 13.86 10.11 3.37
CA ILE A 103 13.65 9.47 4.68
C ILE A 103 14.81 9.76 5.63
N PHE A 104 16.06 9.64 5.16
CA PHE A 104 17.24 9.93 5.99
C PHE A 104 17.35 11.42 6.33
N ASN A 105 17.01 12.31 5.41
CA ASN A 105 17.03 13.75 5.67
C ASN A 105 15.95 14.18 6.68
N LYS A 106 14.80 13.49 6.70
CA LYS A 106 13.68 13.79 7.61
C LYS A 106 13.62 12.88 8.84
N ILE A 107 14.72 12.20 9.18
CA ILE A 107 14.75 11.27 10.31
C ILE A 107 14.46 11.94 11.66
N GLU A 108 14.72 13.25 11.77
CA GLU A 108 14.42 14.05 12.98
C GLU A 108 12.92 14.38 13.12
N GLU A 109 12.14 14.30 12.03
CA GLU A 109 10.68 14.57 12.03
C GLU A 109 9.85 13.30 12.31
N VAL A 110 10.50 12.20 12.69
CA VAL A 110 9.84 10.90 12.93
C VAL A 110 8.84 11.00 14.07
N ASN A 111 7.64 10.47 13.83
CA ASN A 111 6.62 10.38 14.86
C ASN A 111 6.88 9.16 15.76
N THR A 112 7.24 9.41 17.02
CA THR A 112 7.56 8.36 17.99
C THR A 112 6.37 7.43 18.29
N ALA A 113 5.15 7.96 18.33
CA ALA A 113 3.97 7.14 18.54
C ALA A 113 3.69 6.23 17.32
N ALA A 114 3.87 6.73 16.09
CA ALA A 114 3.76 5.90 14.88
C ALA A 114 4.80 4.78 14.87
N LEU A 115 6.03 5.06 15.29
CA LEU A 115 7.10 4.07 15.40
C LEU A 115 6.77 3.00 16.44
N VAL A 116 6.26 3.37 17.62
CA VAL A 116 5.89 2.42 18.67
C VAL A 116 4.73 1.53 18.22
N VAL A 117 3.64 2.12 17.70
CA VAL A 117 2.47 1.37 17.23
C VAL A 117 2.84 0.42 16.09
N SER A 118 3.63 0.89 15.13
CA SER A 118 4.08 0.06 14.01
C SER A 118 5.01 -1.07 14.46
N SER A 119 5.93 -0.80 15.40
CA SER A 119 6.81 -1.82 15.97
C SER A 119 6.05 -2.91 16.71
N ILE A 120 5.09 -2.53 17.58
CA ILE A 120 4.22 -3.48 18.28
C ILE A 120 3.44 -4.32 17.27
N THR A 121 2.85 -3.69 16.27
CA THR A 121 2.07 -4.38 15.23
C THR A 121 2.93 -5.37 14.45
N ILE A 122 4.14 -4.98 14.04
CA ILE A 122 5.08 -5.86 13.35
C ILE A 122 5.46 -7.05 14.22
N ILE A 123 5.77 -6.84 15.50
CA ILE A 123 6.13 -7.92 16.43
C ILE A 123 4.98 -8.89 16.61
N VAL A 124 3.75 -8.40 16.82
CA VAL A 124 2.55 -9.24 16.97
C VAL A 124 2.31 -10.07 15.71
N LEU A 125 2.41 -9.45 14.53
CA LEU A 125 2.23 -10.15 13.25
C LEU A 125 3.36 -11.16 12.97
N ALA A 126 4.60 -10.84 13.33
CA ALA A 126 5.74 -11.73 13.18
C ALA A 126 5.62 -12.96 14.10
N ILE A 127 5.29 -12.76 15.39
CA ILE A 127 5.03 -13.83 16.35
C ILE A 127 3.86 -14.71 15.87
N ASN A 128 2.80 -14.09 15.35
CA ASN A 128 1.69 -14.83 14.79
C ASN A 128 2.16 -15.73 13.64
N ASN A 129 2.90 -15.16 12.68
CA ASN A 129 3.31 -15.89 11.50
C ASN A 129 4.29 -17.03 11.82
N GLU A 130 5.25 -16.79 12.72
CA GLU A 130 6.34 -17.73 13.02
C GLU A 130 5.98 -18.77 14.09
N ILE A 131 5.17 -18.40 15.08
CA ILE A 131 4.86 -19.27 16.22
C ILE A 131 3.41 -19.75 16.18
N LEU A 132 2.47 -18.82 16.03
CA LEU A 132 1.05 -19.13 16.22
C LEU A 132 0.47 -19.92 15.05
N LYS A 133 0.76 -19.55 13.80
CA LYS A 133 0.34 -20.31 12.61
C LYS A 133 0.81 -21.77 12.62
N PRO A 134 2.10 -22.10 12.84
CA PRO A 134 2.52 -23.50 12.88
C PRO A 134 1.97 -24.26 14.09
N LEU A 135 1.76 -23.60 15.24
CA LEU A 135 1.18 -24.24 16.43
C LEU A 135 -0.32 -24.52 16.26
N VAL A 136 -1.07 -23.56 15.73
CA VAL A 136 -2.51 -23.68 15.47
C VAL A 136 -2.77 -24.71 14.37
N ARG A 137 -1.94 -24.77 13.34
CA ARG A 137 -2.04 -25.80 12.29
C ARG A 137 -1.94 -27.23 12.84
N LYS A 138 -1.26 -27.43 13.98
CA LYS A 138 -1.20 -28.74 14.66
C LYS A 138 -2.47 -29.10 15.40
N ARG A 139 -3.32 -28.13 15.77
CA ARG A 139 -4.50 -28.33 16.63
C ARG A 139 -5.84 -28.05 15.94
N SER A 140 -5.88 -27.18 14.94
CA SER A 140 -7.09 -26.78 14.22
C SER A 140 -6.81 -26.59 12.73
N VAL A 141 -7.79 -26.95 11.90
CA VAL A 141 -7.76 -26.82 10.43
C VAL A 141 -8.04 -25.36 10.00
N ILE A 142 -8.67 -24.56 10.87
CA ILE A 142 -9.12 -23.22 10.53
C ILE A 142 -8.02 -22.20 10.84
N PRO A 143 -7.54 -21.42 9.84
CA PRO A 143 -6.58 -20.35 10.07
C PRO A 143 -7.23 -19.21 10.86
N ILE A 144 -6.55 -18.71 11.89
CA ILE A 144 -7.06 -17.61 12.72
C ILE A 144 -6.76 -16.27 12.04
N PRO A 145 -7.76 -15.38 11.86
CA PRO A 145 -7.59 -14.08 11.19
C PRO A 145 -7.02 -13.03 12.16
N ILE A 146 -5.75 -13.16 12.51
CA ILE A 146 -5.11 -12.30 13.52
C ILE A 146 -4.83 -10.90 12.98
N GLU A 147 -4.67 -10.75 11.68
CA GLU A 147 -4.58 -9.46 11.01
C GLU A 147 -5.85 -8.64 11.29
N LEU A 148 -7.02 -9.27 11.22
CA LEU A 148 -8.30 -8.61 11.55
C LEU A 148 -8.38 -8.26 13.04
N MET A 149 -7.95 -9.17 13.93
CA MET A 149 -7.94 -8.91 15.37
C MET A 149 -7.02 -7.74 15.72
N ALA A 150 -5.83 -7.67 15.11
CA ALA A 150 -4.89 -6.59 15.30
C ALA A 150 -5.48 -5.25 14.86
N VAL A 151 -6.22 -5.21 13.74
CA VAL A 151 -6.92 -4.00 13.28
C VAL A 151 -8.00 -3.58 14.29
N ILE A 152 -8.86 -4.50 14.73
CA ILE A 152 -9.93 -4.18 15.70
C ILE A 152 -9.34 -3.64 17.01
N ILE A 153 -8.34 -4.33 17.57
CA ILE A 153 -7.68 -3.91 18.82
C ILE A 153 -6.98 -2.56 18.61
N GLY A 154 -6.27 -2.38 17.50
CA GLY A 154 -5.60 -1.13 17.16
C GLY A 154 -6.58 0.04 17.03
N THR A 155 -7.72 -0.16 16.39
CA THR A 155 -8.78 0.86 16.30
C THR A 155 -9.34 1.20 17.67
N LEU A 156 -9.66 0.21 18.52
CA LEU A 156 -10.16 0.46 19.87
C LEU A 156 -9.14 1.27 20.70
N VAL A 157 -7.88 0.83 20.71
CA VAL A 157 -6.80 1.53 21.42
C VAL A 157 -6.63 2.95 20.88
N SER A 158 -6.71 3.13 19.55
CA SER A 158 -6.64 4.44 18.91
C SER A 158 -7.72 5.39 19.38
N THR A 159 -8.97 4.92 19.48
CA THR A 159 -10.11 5.72 19.95
C THR A 159 -10.04 6.01 21.44
N TYR A 160 -9.60 5.06 22.28
CA TYR A 160 -9.52 5.29 23.73
C TYR A 160 -8.39 6.23 24.14
N ILE A 161 -7.26 6.19 23.43
CA ILE A 161 -6.06 7.01 23.72
C ILE A 161 -6.08 8.34 22.94
N ASN A 162 -6.99 8.53 21.97
CA ASN A 162 -7.02 9.71 21.09
C ASN A 162 -5.65 9.99 20.44
N LEU A 163 -5.06 8.97 19.81
CA LEU A 163 -3.72 9.08 19.20
C LEU A 163 -3.62 10.16 18.12
N GLN A 164 -4.73 10.58 17.54
CA GLN A 164 -4.76 11.68 16.58
C GLN A 164 -4.46 13.02 17.24
N ASP A 165 -5.17 13.37 18.30
CA ASP A 165 -5.11 14.71 18.90
C ASP A 165 -3.87 14.89 19.77
N GLU A 166 -3.44 13.83 20.45
CA GLU A 166 -2.29 13.88 21.36
C GLU A 166 -0.95 13.61 20.66
N TYR A 167 -0.94 12.76 19.63
CA TYR A 167 0.29 12.32 18.97
C TYR A 167 0.34 12.60 17.46
N GLY A 168 -0.68 13.25 16.88
CA GLY A 168 -0.69 13.63 15.47
C GLY A 168 -0.74 12.44 14.49
N LEU A 169 -1.16 11.25 14.93
CA LEU A 169 -1.34 10.10 14.04
C LEU A 169 -2.61 10.28 13.21
N GLN A 170 -2.47 10.31 11.90
CA GLN A 170 -3.61 10.44 11.00
C GLN A 170 -4.38 9.10 10.91
N PRO A 171 -5.66 9.05 11.29
CA PRO A 171 -6.48 7.86 11.08
C PRO A 171 -6.87 7.70 9.61
N VAL A 172 -7.47 6.56 9.29
CA VAL A 172 -7.94 6.19 7.95
C VAL A 172 -9.01 7.17 7.40
N GLY A 173 -9.65 7.95 8.28
CA GLY A 173 -10.68 8.92 7.91
C GLY A 173 -12.05 8.29 7.71
N ASP A 174 -12.99 9.08 7.20
CA ASP A 174 -14.37 8.63 6.95
C ASP A 174 -14.44 7.74 5.70
N ILE A 175 -15.10 6.59 5.85
CA ILE A 175 -15.36 5.66 4.76
C ILE A 175 -16.83 5.84 4.36
N PRO A 176 -17.13 6.29 3.12
CA PRO A 176 -18.52 6.45 2.69
C PRO A 176 -19.22 5.09 2.75
N THR A 177 -20.36 5.05 3.43
CA THR A 177 -21.27 3.90 3.38
C THR A 177 -22.12 4.07 2.11
N GLY A 178 -22.12 3.03 1.28
CA GLY A 178 -22.65 3.07 -0.09
C GLY A 178 -24.14 3.39 -0.19
#